data_AF-A0A1I7YKA3-F1
#
_entry.id   AF-A0A1I7YKA3-F1
#
_cell.length_a   1.000
_cell.length_b   1.000
_cell.length_c   1.000
_cell.angle_alpha   90.00
_cell.angle_beta   90.00
_cell.angle_gamma   90.00
#
_symmetry.space_group_name_H-M   'P 1'
#
loop_
_entity.id
_entity.type
_entity.pdbx_description
1 polymer ?
#
loop_
_entity_poly.entity_id
_entity_poly.type
_entity_poly.pdbx_seq_one_letter_code
_entity_poly.pdbx_strand_id
1 'polypeptide(L)'
;MNDSCFRRCCATSAISEIATISGLLLPLLLLPAMATDNATVPVDPCREFNTGGMPAMNEFASPGYPERYRPGLDCVRIIYAPPHYDVLIHFNELFQIETSYELTLPSAFSRHDVSRCPNDFLEVRDGRYGFSPLIGRFCGMTVPQFEVRAKSGYVYLRFHSDYLLEYAGFHAEYEFVRSDVLPKYEP
;
A
#
# COMPACT_ATOMS: atom_id res chain seq x y z
N MET A 1 -7.56 -9.77 20.81
CA MET A 1 -6.34 -9.96 21.61
C MET A 1 -5.64 -11.20 21.07
N ASN A 2 -4.64 -11.03 20.23
CA ASN A 2 -3.59 -12.02 19.99
C ASN A 2 -2.41 -11.25 19.41
N ASP A 3 -1.50 -10.90 20.32
CA ASP A 3 -0.19 -10.34 20.03
C ASP A 3 0.87 -11.44 20.14
N SER A 4 1.97 -11.23 19.39
CA SER A 4 3.29 -11.87 19.52
C SER A 4 3.43 -13.28 18.94
N CYS A 5 4.56 -13.71 18.37
CA CYS A 5 5.92 -13.18 18.40
C CYS A 5 6.66 -13.63 17.13
N PHE A 6 7.43 -12.71 16.55
CA PHE A 6 8.51 -13.00 15.60
C PHE A 6 9.62 -13.75 16.34
N ARG A 7 10.01 -14.96 15.92
CA ARG A 7 11.33 -15.52 16.21
C ARG A 7 11.70 -16.62 15.22
N ARG A 8 12.78 -16.34 14.48
CA ARG A 8 13.63 -17.29 13.75
C ARG A 8 14.08 -18.40 14.70
N CYS A 9 14.19 -19.62 14.19
CA CYS A 9 15.29 -20.52 14.51
C CYS A 9 15.54 -21.50 13.36
N CYS A 10 16.84 -21.79 13.20
CA CYS A 10 17.52 -22.53 12.15
C CYS A 10 16.88 -23.85 11.71
N ALA A 11 17.14 -24.18 10.44
CA ALA A 11 17.12 -25.54 9.93
C ALA A 11 17.89 -26.46 10.88
N THR A 12 17.19 -27.45 11.43
CA THR A 12 17.80 -28.54 12.18
C THR A 12 18.17 -29.66 11.21
N SER A 13 19.47 -29.87 11.06
CA SER A 13 20.04 -31.02 10.37
C SER A 13 19.71 -32.30 11.15
N ALA A 14 19.11 -33.29 10.48
CA ALA A 14 18.93 -34.63 11.02
C ALA A 14 19.56 -35.67 10.07
N ILE A 15 20.78 -36.06 10.44
CA ILE A 15 21.40 -37.40 10.47
C ILE A 15 20.86 -38.45 9.47
N SER A 16 21.74 -38.92 8.58
CA SER A 16 21.78 -40.32 8.18
C SER A 16 23.20 -40.84 8.35
N GLU A 17 23.36 -41.83 9.23
CA GLU A 17 24.59 -42.59 9.41
C GLU A 17 24.77 -43.54 8.23
N ILE A 18 25.97 -43.57 7.62
CA ILE A 18 26.40 -44.71 6.80
C ILE A 18 27.81 -45.10 7.23
N ALA A 19 27.91 -46.37 7.60
CA ALA A 19 29.07 -47.07 8.12
C ALA A 19 30.28 -47.04 7.18
N THR A 20 31.45 -47.00 7.81
CA THR A 20 32.78 -46.96 7.21
C THR A 20 33.24 -48.32 6.70
N ILE A 21 33.71 -48.38 5.44
CA ILE A 21 34.58 -49.47 4.96
C ILE A 21 35.74 -48.87 4.13
N SER A 22 36.95 -49.07 4.65
CA SER A 22 38.25 -49.21 3.99
C SER A 22 38.74 -48.18 2.95
N GLY A 23 39.70 -47.34 3.39
CA GLY A 23 40.98 -47.16 2.67
C GLY A 23 41.01 -46.27 1.42
N LEU A 24 41.22 -44.96 1.63
CA LEU A 24 42.23 -44.11 0.95
C LEU A 24 42.02 -42.66 1.46
N LEU A 25 42.95 -42.13 2.26
CA LEU A 25 42.93 -40.73 2.71
C LEU A 25 43.44 -39.82 1.57
N LEU A 26 42.55 -39.35 0.71
CA LEU A 26 42.80 -38.14 -0.07
C LEU A 26 42.65 -36.94 0.90
N PRO A 27 43.60 -36.00 0.99
CA PRO A 27 43.40 -34.81 1.78
C PRO A 27 42.31 -33.99 1.07
N LEU A 28 41.11 -33.97 1.65
CA LEU A 28 40.02 -33.13 1.20
C LEU A 28 40.46 -31.67 1.41
N LEU A 29 40.98 -31.05 0.35
CA LEU A 29 41.20 -29.61 0.33
C LEU A 29 39.85 -28.93 0.56
N LEU A 30 39.58 -28.50 1.79
CA LEU A 30 38.52 -27.54 2.06
C LEU A 30 38.93 -26.24 1.36
N LEU A 31 38.46 -26.05 0.13
CA LEU A 31 38.30 -24.71 -0.41
C LEU A 31 37.36 -23.99 0.56
N PRO A 32 37.72 -22.80 1.09
CA PRO A 32 36.74 -22.02 1.81
C PRO A 32 35.60 -21.76 0.84
N ALA A 33 34.41 -22.25 1.16
CA ALA A 33 33.20 -21.75 0.53
C ALA A 33 33.15 -20.26 0.85
N MET A 34 33.56 -19.44 -0.11
CA MET A 34 33.25 -18.03 -0.10
C MET A 34 31.73 -17.97 -0.29
N ALA A 35 30.99 -18.00 0.82
CA ALA A 35 29.62 -17.55 0.81
C ALA A 35 29.70 -16.08 0.35
N THR A 36 29.44 -15.84 -0.93
CA THR A 36 29.05 -14.52 -1.36
C THR A 36 27.70 -14.28 -0.70
N ASP A 37 27.72 -13.66 0.47
CA ASP A 37 26.53 -13.08 1.10
C ASP A 37 26.13 -11.86 0.26
N ASN A 38 25.77 -12.11 -1.00
CA ASN A 38 25.03 -11.19 -1.83
C ASN A 38 23.58 -11.64 -1.85
N ALA A 39 23.02 -11.83 -0.66
CA ALA A 39 21.60 -11.94 -0.48
C ALA A 39 21.00 -10.58 -0.86
N THR A 40 20.50 -10.47 -2.09
CA THR A 40 19.69 -9.35 -2.52
C THR A 40 18.48 -9.28 -1.58
N VAL A 41 18.48 -8.33 -0.65
CA VAL A 41 17.32 -8.05 0.19
C VAL A 41 16.16 -7.74 -0.75
N PRO A 42 15.02 -8.45 -0.68
CA PRO A 42 13.85 -8.12 -1.49
C PRO A 42 13.46 -6.67 -1.26
N VAL A 43 13.48 -5.86 -2.32
CA VAL A 43 13.06 -4.46 -2.24
C VAL A 43 11.56 -4.44 -1.98
N ASP A 44 11.14 -3.88 -0.84
CA ASP A 44 9.71 -3.69 -0.52
C ASP A 44 9.05 -2.82 -1.60
N PRO A 45 8.08 -3.37 -2.36
CA PRO A 45 7.48 -2.63 -3.44
C PRO A 45 6.61 -1.45 -2.97
N CYS A 46 6.17 -1.50 -1.71
CA CYS A 46 5.36 -0.49 -1.05
C CYS A 46 6.18 0.54 -0.28
N ARG A 47 7.52 0.52 -0.42
CA ARG A 47 8.41 1.45 0.28
C ARG A 47 8.07 2.91 0.00
N GLU A 48 7.58 3.23 -1.19
CA GLU A 48 7.28 4.61 -1.60
C GLU A 48 5.83 5.02 -1.31
N PHE A 49 4.95 4.08 -0.98
CA PHE A 49 3.60 4.39 -0.51
C PHE A 49 3.68 4.84 0.95
N ASN A 50 4.13 6.06 1.24
CA ASN A 50 4.26 6.58 2.60
C ASN A 50 3.36 7.79 2.84
N THR A 51 3.16 8.11 4.12
CA THR A 51 2.44 9.30 4.57
C THR A 51 3.40 10.22 5.30
N GLY A 52 3.32 11.51 5.04
CA GLY A 52 4.21 12.52 5.60
C GLY A 52 5.45 12.70 4.72
N GLY A 53 5.63 13.91 4.21
CA GLY A 53 6.76 14.31 3.38
C GLY A 53 7.87 14.98 4.19
N MET A 54 9.04 15.16 3.57
CA MET A 54 10.11 15.99 4.14
C MET A 54 9.62 17.43 4.33
N PRO A 55 10.23 18.17 5.26
CA PRO A 55 9.70 18.50 6.58
C PRO A 55 8.53 19.52 6.62
N ALA A 56 7.85 19.77 5.50
CA ALA A 56 6.89 20.87 5.36
C ALA A 56 5.46 20.46 4.94
N MET A 57 5.24 19.21 4.52
CA MET A 57 3.98 18.81 3.87
C MET A 57 3.49 17.43 4.33
N ASN A 58 2.19 17.38 4.63
CA ASN A 58 1.44 16.17 4.92
C ASN A 58 0.91 15.63 3.58
N GLU A 59 1.60 14.66 3.01
CA GLU A 59 1.29 14.15 1.68
C GLU A 59 1.37 12.62 1.64
N PHE A 60 0.78 12.04 0.59
CA PHE A 60 0.97 10.65 0.19
C PHE A 60 0.70 10.50 -1.31
N ALA A 61 1.39 9.55 -1.93
CA ALA A 61 1.26 9.28 -3.36
C ALA A 61 1.38 7.79 -3.64
N SER A 62 0.86 7.34 -4.78
CA SER A 62 1.12 5.98 -5.27
C SER A 62 2.63 5.75 -5.46
N PRO A 63 3.16 4.53 -5.20
CA PRO A 63 4.57 4.21 -5.47
C PRO A 63 4.99 4.59 -6.89
N GLY A 64 6.13 5.25 -7.03
CA GLY A 64 6.66 5.71 -8.32
C GLY A 64 6.08 7.02 -8.87
N TYR A 65 5.06 7.62 -8.24
CA TYR A 65 4.47 8.88 -8.72
C TYR A 65 5.55 9.97 -8.93
N PRO A 66 5.53 10.75 -10.04
CA PRO A 66 4.49 10.84 -11.07
C PRO A 66 4.62 9.81 -12.22
N GLU A 67 5.60 8.92 -12.16
CA GLU A 67 5.70 7.80 -13.11
C GLU A 67 4.60 6.78 -12.85
N ARG A 68 4.49 5.81 -13.77
CA ARG A 68 3.47 4.77 -13.63
C ARG A 68 3.74 3.92 -12.38
N TYR A 69 2.69 3.61 -11.62
CA TYR A 69 2.80 2.65 -10.53
C TYR A 69 3.18 1.26 -11.07
N ARG A 70 3.66 0.38 -10.19
CA ARG A 70 4.00 -1.00 -10.56
C ARG A 70 2.77 -1.92 -10.50
N PRO A 71 2.76 -3.03 -11.26
CA PRO A 71 1.75 -4.07 -11.11
C PRO A 71 1.87 -4.81 -9.78
N GLY A 72 0.76 -5.39 -9.32
CA GLY A 72 0.69 -6.36 -8.24
C GLY A 72 0.93 -5.75 -6.86
N LEU A 73 0.61 -4.47 -6.67
CA LEU A 73 0.78 -3.79 -5.39
C LEU A 73 -0.40 -4.10 -4.45
N ASP A 74 -0.10 -4.19 -3.16
CA ASP A 74 -1.10 -4.18 -2.09
C ASP A 74 -0.49 -3.47 -0.87
N CYS A 75 -0.53 -2.15 -0.91
CA CYS A 75 0.17 -1.27 0.01
C CYS A 75 -0.80 -0.61 0.98
N VAL A 76 -0.49 -0.67 2.29
CA VAL A 76 -1.34 -0.09 3.34
C VAL A 76 -0.59 0.98 4.12
N ARG A 77 -1.23 2.12 4.40
CA ARG A 77 -0.75 3.16 5.30
C ARG A 77 -1.86 3.73 6.16
N ILE A 78 -1.49 4.22 7.34
CA ILE A 78 -2.41 4.78 8.32
C ILE A 78 -2.01 6.22 8.62
N ILE A 79 -2.95 7.15 8.49
CA ILE A 79 -2.81 8.53 8.99
C ILE A 79 -3.47 8.58 10.38
N TYR A 80 -2.81 9.24 11.33
CA TYR A 80 -3.34 9.50 12.67
C TYR A 80 -3.31 11.00 12.94
N ALA A 81 -4.48 11.57 13.23
CA ALA A 81 -4.63 12.95 13.63
C ALA A 81 -4.46 13.10 15.16
N PRO A 82 -4.03 14.29 15.63
CA PRO A 82 -4.14 14.64 17.05
C PRO A 82 -5.58 14.52 17.57
N PRO A 83 -5.78 14.38 18.89
CA PRO A 83 -7.11 14.38 19.48
C PRO A 83 -7.92 15.63 19.09
N HIS A 84 -9.21 15.45 18.78
CA HIS A 84 -10.14 16.50 18.34
C HIS A 84 -9.89 17.07 16.93
N TYR A 85 -9.15 16.34 16.09
CA TYR A 85 -8.99 16.66 14.69
C TYR A 85 -9.52 15.55 13.78
N ASP A 86 -10.18 15.96 12.71
CA ASP A 86 -10.51 15.13 11.56
C ASP A 86 -9.33 15.17 10.57
N VAL A 87 -9.24 14.17 9.69
CA VAL A 87 -8.30 14.19 8.56
C VAL A 87 -9.05 14.60 7.31
N LEU A 88 -8.59 15.67 6.65
CA LEU A 88 -9.10 16.14 5.38
C LEU A 88 -8.04 15.85 4.30
N ILE A 89 -8.42 15.12 3.25
CA ILE A 89 -7.56 14.71 2.14
C ILE A 89 -7.97 15.48 0.90
N HIS A 90 -6.98 16.03 0.21
CA HIS A 90 -7.10 16.79 -1.03
C HIS A 90 -6.32 16.09 -2.14
N PHE A 91 -7.00 15.66 -3.20
CA PHE A 91 -6.33 15.03 -4.35
C PHE A 91 -5.85 16.08 -5.35
N ASN A 92 -4.64 15.89 -5.88
CA ASN A 92 -4.13 16.73 -6.96
C ASN A 92 -4.87 16.44 -8.28
N GLU A 93 -4.78 17.37 -9.23
CA GLU A 93 -5.48 17.28 -10.52
C GLU A 93 -5.13 16.02 -11.34
N LEU A 94 -3.91 15.50 -11.19
CA LEU A 94 -3.47 14.27 -11.84
C LEU A 94 -3.89 13.04 -11.01
N PHE A 95 -4.96 12.39 -11.45
CA PHE A 95 -5.45 11.13 -10.88
C PHE A 95 -5.76 10.14 -12.00
N GLN A 96 -4.94 9.08 -12.09
CA GLN A 96 -5.06 8.06 -13.12
C GLN A 96 -4.80 6.68 -12.50
N ILE A 97 -5.87 5.93 -12.26
CA ILE A 97 -5.83 4.56 -11.74
C ILE A 97 -6.76 3.73 -12.64
N GLU A 98 -6.35 2.52 -13.02
CA GLU A 98 -7.18 1.66 -13.84
C GLU A 98 -8.54 1.39 -13.17
N THR A 99 -9.62 1.41 -13.96
CA THR A 99 -10.98 1.13 -13.44
C THR A 99 -11.43 -0.29 -13.78
N SER A 100 -11.67 -0.55 -15.06
CA SER A 100 -12.00 -1.86 -15.61
C SER A 100 -11.71 -1.83 -17.11
N TYR A 101 -11.47 -3.00 -17.69
CA TYR A 101 -11.26 -3.16 -19.14
C TYR A 101 -12.50 -2.80 -19.98
N GLU A 102 -13.67 -2.56 -19.36
CA GLU A 102 -14.93 -2.31 -20.06
C GLU A 102 -15.07 -0.83 -20.49
N LEU A 103 -14.15 -0.39 -21.35
CA LEU A 103 -14.21 0.89 -22.06
C LEU A 103 -15.22 0.90 -23.23
N THR A 104 -16.14 -0.08 -23.34
CA THR A 104 -16.98 -0.22 -24.54
C THR A 104 -18.47 0.03 -24.37
N LEU A 105 -18.99 0.34 -23.17
CA LEU A 105 -20.40 0.72 -23.03
C LEU A 105 -20.55 2.00 -22.19
N PRO A 106 -21.13 3.09 -22.74
CA PRO A 106 -21.35 4.32 -22.00
C PRO A 106 -22.30 4.03 -20.84
N SER A 107 -21.80 4.26 -19.62
CA SER A 107 -22.45 4.02 -18.33
C SER A 107 -23.61 4.98 -18.04
N ALA A 108 -24.53 5.15 -18.99
CA ALA A 108 -25.75 5.93 -18.82
C ALA A 108 -26.74 5.32 -17.79
N PHE A 109 -26.42 4.16 -17.21
CA PHE A 109 -27.29 3.43 -16.30
C PHE A 109 -26.67 3.00 -14.96
N SER A 110 -25.50 3.52 -14.55
CA SER A 110 -24.99 3.27 -13.18
C SER A 110 -25.02 4.54 -12.34
N ARG A 111 -26.23 5.08 -12.11
CA ARG A 111 -26.47 6.20 -11.19
C ARG A 111 -26.46 5.79 -9.70
N HIS A 112 -26.05 4.55 -9.39
CA HIS A 112 -26.03 4.05 -8.01
C HIS A 112 -24.91 3.06 -7.65
N ASP A 113 -24.02 2.70 -8.59
CA ASP A 113 -22.83 1.86 -8.33
C ASP A 113 -21.64 2.42 -9.11
N VAL A 114 -21.27 3.65 -8.76
CA VAL A 114 -20.15 4.38 -9.35
C VAL A 114 -18.84 3.80 -8.79
N SER A 115 -18.16 3.04 -9.65
CA SER A 115 -16.82 2.45 -9.52
C SER A 115 -16.55 1.57 -8.29
N ARG A 116 -16.90 0.27 -8.38
CA ARG A 116 -16.32 -0.76 -7.49
C ARG A 116 -14.81 -0.97 -7.68
N CYS A 117 -14.20 -0.24 -8.62
CA CYS A 117 -12.78 -0.25 -8.97
C CYS A 117 -12.19 -1.67 -8.93
N PRO A 118 -12.70 -2.57 -9.78
CA PRO A 118 -12.43 -4.00 -9.69
C PRO A 118 -10.96 -4.37 -9.95
N ASN A 119 -10.26 -3.58 -10.76
CA ASN A 119 -8.86 -3.81 -11.11
C ASN A 119 -7.98 -3.09 -10.09
N ASP A 120 -7.67 -1.82 -10.34
CA ASP A 120 -6.84 -1.00 -9.47
C ASP A 120 -7.69 -0.05 -8.62
N PHE A 121 -7.22 0.27 -7.41
CA PHE A 121 -7.94 1.20 -6.54
C PHE A 121 -7.09 1.81 -5.44
N LEU A 122 -7.47 3.03 -5.05
CA LEU A 122 -7.21 3.56 -3.72
C LEU A 122 -8.47 3.39 -2.86
N GLU A 123 -8.37 2.60 -1.80
CA GLU A 123 -9.40 2.45 -0.77
C GLU A 123 -9.09 3.37 0.41
N VAL A 124 -10.09 4.16 0.82
CA VAL A 124 -10.01 5.08 1.95
C VAL A 124 -11.10 4.74 2.97
N ARG A 125 -10.71 4.53 4.22
CA ARG A 125 -11.63 4.19 5.31
C ARG A 125 -11.47 5.14 6.50
N ASP A 126 -12.59 5.43 7.14
CA ASP A 126 -12.66 6.25 8.35
C ASP A 126 -12.34 5.40 9.59
N GLY A 127 -11.06 5.23 9.89
CA GLY A 127 -10.59 4.44 11.03
C GLY A 127 -9.22 3.81 10.80
N ARG A 128 -8.73 3.08 11.80
CA ARG A 128 -7.37 2.51 11.82
C ARG A 128 -7.24 1.18 11.06
N TYR A 129 -8.35 0.51 10.71
CA TYR A 129 -8.31 -0.90 10.30
C TYR A 129 -8.98 -1.13 8.94
N GLY A 130 -8.62 -2.23 8.27
CA GLY A 130 -9.23 -2.61 6.99
C GLY A 130 -10.72 -2.95 7.07
N PHE A 131 -11.28 -3.10 8.28
CA PHE A 131 -12.71 -3.26 8.52
C PHE A 131 -13.40 -1.97 8.99
N SER A 132 -12.67 -0.85 9.08
CA SER A 132 -13.24 0.45 9.40
C SER A 132 -14.25 0.89 8.31
N PRO A 133 -15.23 1.75 8.65
CA PRO A 133 -16.20 2.28 7.70
C PRO A 133 -15.56 2.75 6.39
N LEU A 134 -16.06 2.25 5.26
CA LEU A 134 -15.58 2.64 3.95
C LEU A 134 -16.04 4.06 3.62
N ILE A 135 -15.10 4.95 3.28
CA ILE A 135 -15.44 6.25 2.70
C ILE A 135 -15.61 6.09 1.19
N GLY A 136 -14.64 5.44 0.53
CA GLY A 136 -14.72 5.18 -0.90
C GLY A 136 -13.60 4.29 -1.42
N ARG A 137 -13.83 3.74 -2.62
CA ARG A 137 -12.79 3.17 -3.49
C ARG A 137 -12.72 4.05 -4.74
N PHE A 138 -11.51 4.46 -5.09
CA PHE A 138 -11.27 5.47 -6.11
C PHE A 138 -10.38 4.89 -7.22
N CYS A 139 -10.83 5.11 -8.45
CA CYS A 139 -10.15 4.77 -9.69
C CYS A 139 -10.69 5.63 -10.85
N GLY A 140 -10.08 5.54 -12.02
CA GLY A 140 -10.43 6.31 -13.21
C GLY A 140 -9.37 7.35 -13.59
N MET A 141 -9.68 8.17 -14.59
CA MET A 141 -8.76 9.13 -15.21
C MET A 141 -8.97 10.58 -14.73
N THR A 142 -9.87 10.80 -13.78
CA THR A 142 -10.23 12.11 -13.25
C THR A 142 -10.45 12.00 -11.74
N VAL A 143 -10.18 13.08 -11.01
CA VAL A 143 -10.39 13.16 -9.57
C VAL A 143 -11.88 12.90 -9.23
N PRO A 144 -12.21 11.85 -8.47
CA PRO A 144 -13.60 11.47 -8.20
C PRO A 144 -14.29 12.36 -7.16
N GLN A 145 -13.53 12.88 -6.19
CA GLN A 145 -13.95 13.86 -5.18
C GLN A 145 -12.73 14.71 -4.82
N PHE A 146 -12.84 16.04 -4.89
CA PHE A 146 -11.71 16.92 -4.57
C PHE A 146 -11.30 16.84 -3.09
N GLU A 147 -12.25 16.54 -2.21
CA GLU A 147 -12.03 16.46 -0.77
C GLU A 147 -12.64 15.19 -0.16
N VAL A 148 -11.88 14.51 0.70
CA VAL A 148 -12.32 13.35 1.49
C VAL A 148 -12.06 13.61 2.97
N ARG A 149 -13.10 13.51 3.81
CA ARG A 149 -13.01 13.78 5.25
C ARG A 149 -13.27 12.53 6.09
N ALA A 150 -12.33 12.18 6.97
CA ALA A 150 -12.45 11.12 7.96
C ALA A 150 -12.59 11.71 9.38
N LYS A 151 -13.59 11.26 10.13
CA LYS A 151 -13.99 11.84 11.43
C LYS A 151 -13.49 11.08 12.64
N SER A 152 -12.96 9.87 12.46
CA SER A 152 -12.45 9.03 13.55
C SER A 152 -11.10 9.50 14.10
N GLY A 153 -10.45 10.47 13.45
CA GLY A 153 -9.05 10.84 13.71
C GLY A 153 -8.04 9.85 13.14
N TYR A 154 -8.50 8.84 12.39
CA TYR A 154 -7.66 7.89 11.68
C TYR A 154 -8.12 7.74 10.24
N VAL A 155 -7.16 7.51 9.34
CA VAL A 155 -7.44 7.08 7.97
C VAL A 155 -6.68 5.81 7.69
N TYR A 156 -7.38 4.79 7.22
CA TYR A 156 -6.77 3.60 6.64
C TYR A 156 -6.78 3.78 5.12
N LEU A 157 -5.58 3.77 4.53
CA LEU A 157 -5.34 3.85 3.10
C LEU A 157 -4.84 2.51 2.60
N ARG A 158 -5.42 2.02 1.51
CA ARG A 158 -4.92 0.83 0.79
C ARG A 158 -4.87 1.11 -0.69
N PHE A 159 -3.68 1.05 -1.28
CA PHE A 159 -3.50 1.09 -2.72
C PHE A 159 -3.26 -0.32 -3.26
N HIS A 160 -4.09 -0.74 -4.19
CA HIS A 160 -4.00 -2.04 -4.85
C HIS A 160 -3.87 -1.85 -6.36
N SER A 161 -2.98 -2.61 -6.97
CA SER A 161 -2.93 -2.78 -8.43
C SER A 161 -2.92 -4.26 -8.80
N ASP A 162 -3.61 -4.59 -9.89
CA ASP A 162 -3.52 -5.89 -10.53
C ASP A 162 -2.24 -5.98 -11.39
N TYR A 163 -2.15 -6.97 -12.29
CA TYR A 163 -0.95 -7.20 -13.10
C TYR A 163 -1.00 -6.55 -14.50
N LEU A 164 -1.96 -5.68 -14.75
CA LEU A 164 -2.24 -5.08 -16.04
C LEU A 164 -2.43 -3.56 -15.92
N LEU A 165 -2.13 -2.85 -17.01
CA LEU A 165 -2.53 -1.46 -17.28
C LEU A 165 -2.26 -0.46 -16.13
N GLU A 166 -0.99 -0.13 -15.94
CA GLU A 166 -0.58 0.86 -14.94
C GLU A 166 -0.61 2.28 -15.51
N TYR A 167 -0.95 3.24 -14.66
CA TYR A 167 -1.02 4.67 -14.98
C TYR A 167 -0.20 5.50 -13.99
N ALA A 168 -0.18 6.83 -14.15
CA ALA A 168 0.57 7.73 -13.29
C ALA A 168 0.16 7.65 -11.80
N GLY A 169 -1.00 7.09 -11.48
CA GLY A 169 -1.48 6.94 -10.11
C GLY A 169 -2.05 8.25 -9.57
N PHE A 170 -1.65 8.61 -8.35
CA PHE A 170 -2.18 9.78 -7.66
C PHE A 170 -1.15 10.39 -6.71
N HIS A 171 -1.32 11.68 -6.45
CA HIS A 171 -0.73 12.41 -5.34
C HIS A 171 -1.84 13.13 -4.58
N ALA A 172 -1.73 13.15 -3.27
CA ALA A 172 -2.68 13.82 -2.40
C ALA A 172 -1.97 14.47 -1.22
N GLU A 173 -2.54 15.58 -0.79
CA GLU A 173 -2.18 16.28 0.44
C GLU A 173 -3.25 16.01 1.49
N TYR A 174 -2.89 16.14 2.76
CA TYR A 174 -3.86 16.06 3.85
C TYR A 174 -3.57 17.07 4.95
N GLU A 175 -4.61 17.46 5.65
CA GLU A 175 -4.51 18.35 6.79
C GLU A 175 -5.35 17.86 7.96
N PHE A 176 -4.99 18.34 9.15
CA PHE A 176 -5.76 18.10 10.35
C PHE A 176 -6.66 19.31 10.59
N VAL A 177 -7.97 19.11 10.42
CA VAL A 177 -8.97 20.14 10.69
C VAL A 177 -9.67 19.86 12.01
N ARG A 178 -9.90 20.89 12.81
CA ARG A 178 -10.58 20.73 14.11
C ARG A 178 -11.99 20.15 13.92
N SER A 179 -12.30 19.08 14.65
CA SER A 179 -13.58 18.36 14.53
C SER A 179 -14.79 19.21 14.94
N ASP A 180 -14.60 20.22 15.78
CA ASP A 180 -15.65 21.11 16.29
C ASP A 180 -15.96 22.31 15.37
N VAL A 181 -15.16 22.50 14.31
CA VAL A 181 -15.48 23.47 13.27
C VAL A 181 -16.47 22.83 12.30
N LEU A 182 -17.76 23.10 12.51
CA LEU A 182 -18.80 22.81 11.52
C LEU A 182 -18.42 23.51 10.20
N PRO A 183 -18.53 22.85 9.03
CA PRO A 183 -18.38 23.56 7.76
C PRO A 183 -19.40 24.70 7.78
N LYS A 184 -18.91 25.94 7.65
CA LYS A 184 -19.80 27.08 7.41
C LYS A 184 -20.49 26.78 6.09
N TYR A 185 -21.75 26.39 6.15
CA TYR A 185 -22.61 26.39 4.99
C TYR A 185 -22.81 27.87 4.65
N GLU A 186 -22.04 28.39 3.71
CA GLU A 186 -22.29 29.71 3.12
C GLU A 186 -23.40 29.51 2.08
N PRO A 187 -24.60 30.10 2.29
CA PRO A 187 -25.75 29.94 1.41
C PRO A 187 -25.57 30.64 0.06
#